data_AF-A0A392WGB9-F1
#
_entry.id   AF-A0A392WGB9-F1
#
_cell.length_a   1.000
_cell.length_b   1.000
_cell.length_c   1.000
_cell.angle_alpha   90.00
_cell.angle_beta   90.00
_cell.angle_gamma   90.00
#
_symmetry.space_group_name_H-M   'P 1'
#
loop_
_entity.id
_entity.type
_entity.pdbx_description
1 polymer ?
#
loop_
_entity_poly.entity_id
_entity_poly.type
_entity_poly.pdbx_seq_one_letter_code
_entity_poly.pdbx_strand_id
1 'polypeptide(L)' 'MKNIPYASAVGSHMYAQVCTRPDIAYAVGVWGRYQSNLGVDHWKATKKV' A
#
# COMPACT_ATOMS: atom_id res chain seq x y z
N MET A 1 1.29 7.47 -15.34
CA MET A 1 1.69 6.84 -14.05
C MET A 1 3.11 6.25 -14.14
N LYS A 2 4.11 7.00 -14.63
CA LYS A 2 5.48 6.46 -14.85
C LYS A 2 6.48 6.76 -13.72
N ASN A 3 6.08 7.47 -12.67
CA ASN A 3 7.00 8.04 -11.68
C ASN A 3 6.58 7.90 -10.21
N ILE A 4 5.56 7.08 -9.94
CA ILE A 4 5.19 6.76 -8.56
C ILE A 4 5.79 5.39 -8.28
N PRO A 5 6.74 5.25 -7.33
CA PRO A 5 7.32 3.96 -6.97
C PRO A 5 6.30 3.19 -6.12
N TYR A 6 5.16 2.85 -6.73
CA TYR A 6 4.01 2.26 -6.06
C TYR A 6 4.38 0.93 -5.41
N ALA A 7 5.12 0.09 -6.14
CA ALA A 7 5.65 -1.17 -5.62
C ALA A 7 6.57 -0.96 -4.40
N SER A 8 7.35 0.12 -4.38
CA SER A 8 8.22 0.46 -3.24
C SER A 8 7.41 0.90 -2.01
N ALA A 9 6.39 1.74 -2.20
CA ALA A 9 5.52 2.19 -1.13
C ALA A 9 4.69 1.03 -0.52
N VAL A 10 4.16 0.15 -1.37
CA VAL A 10 3.46 -1.07 -0.94
C VAL A 10 4.42 -2.01 -0.22
N GLY A 11 5.63 -2.23 -0.76
CA GLY A 11 6.65 -3.06 -0.11
C GLY A 11 7.06 -2.52 1.27
N SER A 12 7.17 -1.20 1.40
CA SER A 12 7.48 -0.54 2.67
C SER A 12 6.36 -0.71 3.71
N HIS A 13 5.10 -0.61 3.29
CA HIS A 13 3.94 -0.90 4.16
C HIS A 13 3.86 -2.37 4.53
N MET A 14 4.17 -3.27 3.58
CA MET A 14 4.24 -4.71 3.84
C MET A 14 5.33 -5.06 4.84
N TYR A 15 6.45 -4.34 4.83
CA TYR A 15 7.51 -4.50 5.82
C TYR A 15 7.08 -3.96 7.20
N ALA A 16 6.48 -2.76 7.25
CA ALA A 16 5.99 -2.16 8.48
C ALA A 16 4.91 -3.01 9.19
N GLN A 17 3.99 -3.64 8.44
CA GLN A 17 2.99 -4.54 9.04
C GLN A 17 3.62 -5.76 9.74
N VAL A 18 4.71 -6.30 9.18
CA VAL A 18 5.36 -7.52 9.69
C VAL A 18 6.26 -7.17 10.88
N CYS A 19 6.96 -6.04 10.81
CA CYS A 19 8.00 -5.69 11.76
C CYS A 19 7.50 -4.92 12.99
N THR A 20 6.48 -4.05 12.85
CA THR A 20 6.17 -3.07 13.91
C THR A 20 4.69 -2.76 14.11
N ARG A 21 3.84 -2.90 13.09
CA ARG A 21 2.43 -2.49 13.16
C ARG A 21 1.47 -3.49 12.52
N PRO A 22 1.09 -4.57 13.23
CA PRO A 22 0.07 -5.49 12.73
C PRO A 22 -1.32 -4.83 12.57
N ASP A 23 -1.55 -3.63 13.13
CA ASP A 23 -2.81 -2.89 13.00
C ASP A 23 -3.12 -2.47 11.55
N ILE A 24 -2.09 -2.31 10.71
CA ILE A 24 -2.22 -1.99 9.28
C ILE A 24 -2.25 -3.24 8.39
N ALA A 25 -2.10 -4.45 8.94
CA ALA A 25 -2.09 -5.69 8.16
C ALA A 25 -3.39 -5.92 7.38
N TYR A 26 -4.53 -5.55 7.97
CA TYR A 26 -5.83 -5.61 7.30
C TYR A 26 -5.88 -4.66 6.10
N ALA A 27 -5.45 -3.42 6.26
CA ALA A 27 -5.43 -2.42 5.19
C ALA A 27 -4.49 -2.83 4.04
N VAL A 28 -3.29 -3.33 4.36
CA VAL A 28 -2.31 -3.81 3.38
C VAL A 28 -2.82 -5.05 2.64
N GLY A 29 -3.48 -5.98 3.33
CA GLY A 29 -4.11 -7.15 2.71
C GLY A 29 -5.22 -6.78 1.72
N VAL A 30 -6.00 -5.74 2.02
CA VAL A 30 -6.99 -5.19 1.09
C VAL A 30 -6.30 -4.55 -0.12
N TRP A 31 -5.20 -3.81 0.07
CA TRP A 31 -4.46 -3.18 -1.02
C TRP A 31 -3.84 -4.19 -2.00
N GLY A 32 -3.36 -5.33 -1.50
CA GLY A 32 -2.79 -6.39 -2.34
C GLY A 32 -3.79 -6.93 -3.37
N ARG A 33 -5.09 -6.96 -3.06
CA ARG A 33 -6.15 -7.39 -3.99
C ARG A 33 -6.35 -6.43 -5.16
N TYR A 34 -6.04 -5.16 -4.96
CA TYR A 34 -6.18 -4.14 -5.99
C TYR A 34 -4.87 -3.84 -6.71
N GLN A 35 -3.75 -4.51 -6.39
CA GLN A 35 -2.41 -4.26 -6.95
C GLN A 35 -2.39 -4.12 -8.48
N SER A 36 -3.22 -4.89 -9.18
CA SER A 36 -3.32 -4.89 -10.64
C SER A 36 -4.17 -3.75 -11.22
N ASN A 37 -5.00 -3.05 -10.41
CA ASN A 37 -5.99 -2.05 -10.86
C ASN A 37 -6.21 -0.89 -9.85
N LEU A 38 -5.18 -0.45 -9.09
CA LEU A 38 -5.36 0.71 -8.21
C LEU A 38 -5.42 2.00 -9.03
N GLY A 39 -6.64 2.54 -9.15
CA GLY A 39 -6.85 3.90 -9.65
C GLY A 39 -6.17 4.94 -8.77
N VAL A 40 -6.00 6.15 -9.32
CA VAL A 40 -5.36 7.32 -8.68
C VAL A 40 -5.98 7.67 -7.32
N ASP A 41 -7.26 7.33 -7.12
CA ASP A 41 -7.99 7.54 -5.87
C ASP A 41 -7.46 6.69 -4.71
N HIS A 42 -7.16 5.41 -4.96
CA HIS A 42 -6.53 4.55 -3.96
C HIS A 42 -5.13 5.03 -3.59
N TRP A 43 -4.37 5.57 -4.55
CA TRP A 43 -3.05 6.14 -4.28
C TRP A 43 -3.10 7.35 -3.33
N LYS A 44 -4.13 8.21 -3.41
CA LYS A 44 -4.32 9.30 -2.46
C LYS A 44 -4.57 8.81 -1.05
N ALA A 45 -5.27 7.68 -0.90
CA ALA A 45 -5.48 7.05 0.41
C ALA A 45 -4.17 6.47 0.98
N THR A 46 -3.32 5.87 0.14
CA THR A 46 -2.00 5.36 0.56
C THR A 46 -1.07 6.44 1.11
N LYS A 47 -1.17 7.68 0.62
CA LYS A 47 -0.37 8.81 1.14
C LYS A 47 -0.83 9.35 2.50
N LYS A 48 -2.00 8.93 2.97
CA LYS A 48 -2.67 9.53 4.14
C LYS A 48 -2.46 8.72 5.43
N VAL A 49 -1.73 7.59 5.36
CA VAL A 49 -1.31 6.74 6.48
C VAL A 49 0.02 7.23 7.05
#